data_AF-A0A7R9FUP3-F1
#
_entry.id   AF-A0A7R9FUP3-F1
#
_cell.length_a   1.000
_cell.length_b   1.000
_cell.length_c   1.000
_cell.angle_alpha   90.00
_cell.angle_beta   90.00
_cell.angle_gamma   90.00
#
_symmetry.space_group_name_H-M   'P 1'
#
loop_
_entity.id
_entity.type
_entity.pdbx_description
1 polymer ?
#
loop_
_entity_poly.entity_id
_entity_poly.type
_entity_poly.pdbx_seq_one_letter_code
_entity_poly.pdbx_strand_id
1 'polypeptide(L)'
;MVYPIDTHLTYRCLPGYEMEGFPDAQCTIFQAEVKWFGPDFKCKVDLALFAAKTCDPPGDILNGIRKGGCFDYGCKVEYECQDGFEIEGESRFRHCQADGTWSPREPPVCSRESLGFNWGLDILREER
;
A
#
# COMPACT_ATOMS: atom_id res chain seq x y z
N MET A 1 6.09 45.50 -13.84
CA MET A 1 7.26 44.89 -14.49
C MET A 1 7.02 44.90 -15.99
N VAL A 2 8.04 45.19 -16.80
CA VAL A 2 7.98 45.20 -18.26
C VAL A 2 8.95 44.15 -18.76
N TYR A 3 8.49 43.26 -19.64
CA TYR A 3 9.32 42.21 -20.23
C TYR A 3 9.64 42.56 -21.68
N PRO A 4 10.90 42.40 -22.13
CA PRO A 4 11.25 42.59 -23.52
C PRO A 4 10.55 41.56 -24.43
N ILE A 5 10.43 41.90 -25.71
CA ILE A 5 10.05 40.93 -26.75
C ILE A 5 11.06 39.77 -26.73
N ASP A 6 10.58 38.57 -27.05
CA ASP A 6 11.28 37.30 -26.99
C ASP A 6 11.62 36.81 -25.58
N THR A 7 11.15 37.50 -24.54
CA THR A 7 11.23 36.96 -23.17
C THR A 7 10.54 35.60 -23.11
N HIS A 8 11.26 34.61 -22.59
CA HIS A 8 10.76 33.27 -22.32
C HIS A 8 10.68 33.02 -20.82
N LEU A 9 9.50 32.66 -20.33
CA LEU A 9 9.25 32.30 -18.95
C LEU A 9 8.77 30.85 -18.90
N THR A 10 9.33 30.07 -17.98
CA THR A 10 8.86 28.70 -17.72
C THR A 10 8.23 28.66 -16.34
N TYR A 11 6.94 28.36 -16.31
CA TYR A 11 6.20 28.23 -15.05
C TYR A 11 6.40 26.84 -14.45
N ARG A 12 6.27 26.73 -13.14
CA ARG A 12 6.29 25.45 -12.44
C ARG A 12 5.15 25.40 -11.43
N CYS A 13 4.62 24.20 -11.22
CA CYS A 13 3.65 23.97 -10.17
C CYS A 13 4.32 24.01 -8.79
N LEU A 14 3.52 24.31 -7.77
CA LEU A 14 3.96 24.24 -6.38
C LEU A 14 4.26 22.78 -6.00
N PRO A 15 5.10 22.53 -4.97
CA PRO A 15 5.31 21.19 -4.46
C PRO A 15 3.98 20.49 -4.13
N GLY A 16 3.85 19.23 -4.56
CA GLY A 16 2.61 18.44 -4.40
C GLY A 16 1.59 18.62 -5.54
N TYR A 17 1.93 19.38 -6.57
CA TYR A 17 1.12 19.51 -7.78
C TYR A 17 1.89 19.02 -9.00
N GLU A 18 1.21 18.24 -9.84
CA GLU A 18 1.68 17.76 -11.12
C GLU A 18 1.19 18.68 -12.26
N MET A 19 2.04 18.87 -13.26
CA MET A 19 1.79 19.74 -14.39
C MET A 19 1.19 18.96 -15.57
N GLU A 20 0.11 19.48 -16.12
CA GLU A 20 -0.49 19.00 -17.36
C GLU A 20 -0.58 20.14 -18.36
N GLY A 21 0.09 20.00 -19.51
CA GLY A 21 0.05 20.97 -20.61
C GLY A 21 1.38 21.70 -20.83
N PHE A 22 1.30 22.93 -21.34
CA PHE A 22 2.43 23.73 -21.79
C PHE A 22 2.75 24.88 -20.81
N PRO A 23 3.84 24.78 -20.03
CA PRO A 23 4.16 25.75 -18.99
C PRO A 23 4.91 26.99 -19.46
N ASP A 24 5.34 27.00 -20.72
CA ASP A 24 6.17 28.06 -21.24
C ASP A 24 5.31 29.22 -21.74
N ALA A 25 5.79 30.43 -21.48
CA ALA A 25 5.20 31.66 -21.97
C ALA A 25 6.26 32.44 -22.73
N GLN A 26 5.93 32.90 -23.93
CA GLN A 26 6.83 33.70 -24.73
C GLN A 26 6.17 35.00 -25.16
N CYS A 27 6.84 36.12 -24.89
CA CYS A 27 6.41 37.42 -25.37
C CYS A 27 6.78 37.55 -26.85
N THR A 28 5.80 37.60 -27.74
CA THR A 28 6.00 37.63 -29.20
C THR A 28 5.20 38.75 -29.85
N ILE A 29 5.48 39.04 -31.12
CA ILE A 29 4.73 39.99 -31.92
C ILE A 29 3.81 39.21 -32.85
N PHE A 30 2.50 39.39 -32.71
CA PHE A 30 1.49 38.79 -33.58
C PHE A 30 0.62 39.88 -34.20
N GLN A 31 0.62 39.96 -35.55
CA GLN A 31 -0.16 40.95 -36.30
C GLN A 31 0.10 42.40 -35.84
N ALA A 32 1.38 42.75 -35.64
CA ALA A 32 1.84 44.05 -35.13
C ALA A 32 1.43 44.38 -33.68
N GLU A 33 0.91 43.41 -32.93
CA GLU A 33 0.61 43.54 -31.50
C GLU A 33 1.56 42.67 -30.67
N VAL A 34 2.06 43.21 -29.55
CA VAL A 34 2.86 42.44 -28.59
C VAL A 34 1.93 41.60 -27.73
N LYS A 35 2.07 40.28 -27.76
CA LYS A 35 1.24 39.32 -27.04
C LYS A 35 2.08 38.23 -26.39
N TRP A 36 1.57 37.69 -25.30
CA TRP A 36 2.10 36.45 -24.74
C TRP A 36 1.49 35.27 -25.47
N PHE A 37 2.35 34.39 -25.97
CA PHE A 37 1.98 33.03 -26.35
C PHE A 37 2.09 32.14 -25.12
N GLY A 38 1.07 31.31 -24.87
CA GLY A 38 0.99 30.51 -23.65
C GLY A 38 0.94 31.37 -22.37
N PRO A 39 1.11 30.74 -21.20
CA PRO A 39 1.19 29.30 -21.00
C PRO A 39 -0.23 28.68 -20.95
N ASP A 40 -0.37 27.44 -21.41
CA ASP A 40 -1.64 26.69 -21.38
C ASP A 40 -1.42 25.37 -20.64
N PHE A 41 -1.42 25.47 -19.32
CA PHE A 41 -1.22 24.34 -18.43
C PHE A 41 -2.13 24.43 -17.21
N LYS A 42 -2.30 23.29 -16.55
CA LYS A 42 -3.00 23.17 -15.28
C LYS A 42 -2.10 22.45 -14.28
N CYS A 43 -2.15 22.91 -13.04
CA CYS A 43 -1.55 22.19 -11.92
C CYS A 43 -2.65 21.33 -11.29
N LYS A 44 -2.50 20.01 -11.35
CA LYS A 44 -3.34 19.05 -10.66
C LYS A 44 -2.65 18.61 -9.38
N VAL A 45 -3.41 18.23 -8.36
CA VAL A 45 -2.80 17.65 -7.15
C VAL A 45 -2.14 16.33 -7.54
N ASP A 46 -0.89 16.13 -7.12
CA ASP A 46 -0.23 14.83 -7.23
C ASP A 46 -0.86 13.90 -6.17
N LEU A 47 -1.92 13.21 -6.59
CA LEU A 47 -2.62 12.25 -5.74
C LEU A 47 -1.74 11.04 -5.40
N ALA A 48 -0.62 10.79 -6.08
CA ALA A 48 0.27 9.69 -5.72
C ALA A 48 1.00 9.95 -4.39
N LEU A 49 1.14 11.21 -3.98
CA LEU A 49 1.69 11.58 -2.66
C LEU A 49 0.69 11.39 -1.52
N PHE A 50 -0.61 11.42 -1.80
CA PHE A 50 -1.68 11.31 -0.80
C PHE A 50 -2.53 10.04 -0.95
N ALA A 51 -2.31 9.25 -2.00
CA ALA A 51 -2.95 7.96 -2.17
C ALA A 51 -2.52 7.10 -0.97
N ALA A 52 -3.50 6.75 -0.14
CA ALA A 52 -3.31 5.76 0.90
C ALA A 52 -2.76 4.51 0.21
N LYS A 53 -1.50 4.18 0.49
CA LYS A 53 -0.92 2.92 0.05
C LYS A 53 -1.68 1.82 0.75
N THR A 54 -2.56 1.17 0.00
CA THR A 54 -3.27 -0.02 0.44
C THR A 54 -2.39 -1.22 0.19
N CYS A 55 -2.28 -2.11 1.17
CA CYS A 55 -1.70 -3.41 0.93
C CYS A 55 -2.65 -4.26 0.08
N ASP A 56 -2.09 -5.19 -0.70
CA ASP A 56 -2.90 -6.18 -1.42
C ASP A 56 -3.80 -6.96 -0.47
N PRO A 57 -4.97 -7.46 -0.91
CA PRO A 57 -5.79 -8.32 -0.07
C PRO A 57 -4.93 -9.44 0.52
N PRO A 58 -4.84 -9.57 1.85
CA PRO A 58 -3.85 -10.42 2.51
C PRO A 58 -4.07 -11.94 2.29
N GLY A 59 -5.11 -12.30 1.51
CA GLY A 59 -5.49 -13.66 1.19
C GLY A 59 -6.28 -14.34 2.30
N ASP A 60 -6.78 -15.53 1.97
CA ASP A 60 -7.30 -16.49 2.93
C ASP A 60 -6.22 -17.57 3.16
N ILE A 61 -6.28 -18.25 4.30
CA ILE A 61 -5.36 -19.34 4.65
C ILE A 61 -6.09 -20.67 4.66
N LEU A 62 -5.38 -21.75 4.34
CA LEU A 62 -5.93 -23.11 4.45
C LEU A 62 -6.18 -23.45 5.93
N ASN A 63 -7.30 -24.09 6.23
CA ASN A 63 -7.70 -24.48 7.58
C ASN A 63 -7.76 -23.31 8.59
N GLY A 64 -8.03 -22.09 8.11
CA GLY A 64 -8.18 -20.92 8.95
C GLY A 64 -8.99 -19.82 8.27
N ILE A 65 -9.22 -18.74 9.01
CA ILE A 65 -9.99 -17.58 8.57
C ILE A 65 -9.26 -16.30 8.95
N ARG A 66 -9.40 -15.27 8.11
CA ARG A 66 -8.95 -13.92 8.44
C ARG A 66 -10.07 -13.15 9.13
N LYS A 67 -9.76 -12.52 10.26
CA LYS A 67 -10.58 -11.53 10.95
C LYS A 67 -10.12 -10.13 10.55
N GLY A 68 -11.09 -9.28 10.19
CA GLY A 68 -10.86 -7.91 9.74
C GLY A 68 -10.84 -7.74 8.21
N GLY A 69 -10.90 -6.48 7.76
CA GLY A 69 -11.09 -6.15 6.35
C GLY A 69 -10.62 -4.77 5.92
N CYS A 70 -9.71 -4.13 6.67
CA CYS A 70 -9.07 -2.90 6.22
C CYS A 70 -7.68 -3.19 5.68
N PHE A 71 -7.29 -2.46 4.63
CA PHE A 71 -6.04 -2.68 3.89
C PHE A 71 -5.16 -1.44 3.82
N ASP A 72 -5.59 -0.33 4.45
CA ASP A 72 -4.83 0.91 4.49
C ASP A 72 -3.58 0.78 5.36
N TYR A 73 -2.60 1.65 5.15
CA TYR A 73 -1.45 1.78 6.03
C TYR A 73 -1.86 1.82 7.51
N GLY A 74 -1.20 1.00 8.34
CA GLY A 74 -1.49 0.87 9.77
C GLY A 74 -2.57 -0.15 10.10
N CYS A 75 -3.27 -0.71 9.10
CA CYS A 75 -4.23 -1.79 9.32
C CYS A 75 -3.57 -3.03 9.91
N LYS A 76 -4.31 -3.69 10.81
CA LYS A 76 -3.95 -4.96 11.42
C LYS A 76 -5.03 -5.99 11.09
N VAL A 77 -4.62 -7.12 10.54
CA VAL A 77 -5.48 -8.29 10.32
C VAL A 77 -5.03 -9.43 11.22
N GLU A 78 -6.00 -10.22 11.69
CA GLU A 78 -5.77 -11.38 12.53
C GLU A 78 -6.20 -12.64 11.80
N TYR A 79 -5.51 -13.76 12.05
CA TYR A 79 -5.86 -15.06 11.54
C TYR A 79 -6.22 -16.00 12.69
N GLU A 80 -7.24 -16.81 12.46
CA GLU A 80 -7.73 -17.82 13.39
C GLU A 80 -7.79 -19.16 12.66
N CYS A 81 -7.15 -20.19 13.21
CA CYS A 81 -7.24 -21.54 12.64
C CYS A 81 -8.58 -22.19 13.01
N GLN A 82 -9.05 -23.09 12.15
CA GLN A 82 -10.23 -23.91 12.39
C GLN A 82 -9.96 -24.93 13.50
N ASP A 83 -11.03 -25.49 14.08
CA ASP A 83 -10.92 -26.47 15.16
C ASP A 83 -10.01 -27.65 14.79
N GLY A 84 -9.04 -27.93 15.67
CA GLY A 84 -8.03 -28.98 15.48
C GLY A 84 -6.85 -28.59 14.60
N PHE A 85 -6.65 -27.29 14.35
CA PHE A 85 -5.46 -26.71 13.73
C PHE A 85 -4.91 -25.57 14.59
N GLU A 86 -3.60 -25.37 14.54
CA GLU A 86 -2.88 -24.31 15.22
C GLU A 86 -1.97 -23.55 14.26
N ILE A 87 -1.61 -22.32 14.62
CA ILE A 87 -0.73 -21.47 13.81
C ILE A 87 0.71 -21.93 13.96
N GLU A 88 1.34 -22.25 12.83
CA GLU A 88 2.78 -22.45 12.75
C GLU A 88 3.49 -21.12 12.57
N GLY A 89 4.50 -20.86 13.40
CA GLY A 89 5.37 -19.69 13.27
C GLY A 89 5.03 -18.54 14.23
N GLU A 90 5.48 -17.33 13.87
CA GLU A 90 5.71 -16.26 14.84
C GLU A 90 4.49 -15.37 15.15
N SER A 91 3.55 -15.19 14.21
CA SER A 91 2.46 -14.23 14.42
C SER A 91 1.17 -14.59 13.70
N ARG A 92 0.07 -14.60 14.47
CA ARG A 92 -1.30 -14.62 13.96
C ARG A 92 -1.75 -13.30 13.34
N PHE A 93 -0.92 -12.27 13.41
CA PHE A 93 -1.23 -10.92 12.97
C PHE A 93 -0.35 -10.47 11.81
N ARG A 94 -0.94 -9.70 10.91
CA ARG A 94 -0.20 -8.97 9.86
C ARG A 94 -0.58 -7.49 9.89
N HIS A 95 0.40 -6.64 9.63
CA HIS A 95 0.26 -5.18 9.63
C HIS A 95 0.57 -4.61 8.25
N CYS A 96 -0.25 -3.69 7.76
CA CYS A 96 0.00 -3.01 6.49
C CYS A 96 1.00 -1.88 6.69
N GLN A 97 2.13 -1.94 6.00
CA GLN A 97 3.23 -1.01 6.11
C GLN A 97 3.10 0.17 5.12
N ALA A 98 3.89 1.23 5.35
CA ALA A 98 3.86 2.45 4.55
C ALA A 98 4.37 2.24 3.11
N ASP A 99 5.02 1.11 2.82
CA ASP A 99 5.44 0.73 1.48
C ASP A 99 4.33 0.00 0.69
N GLY A 100 3.18 -0.27 1.31
CA GLY A 100 2.08 -1.03 0.72
C GLY A 100 2.25 -2.55 0.86
N THR A 101 3.14 -3.03 1.73
CA THR A 101 3.35 -4.46 1.98
C THR A 101 2.92 -4.89 3.38
N TRP A 102 2.45 -6.13 3.51
CA TRP A 102 2.14 -6.71 4.81
C TRP A 102 3.41 -7.15 5.55
N SER A 103 3.39 -7.00 6.87
CA SER A 103 4.39 -7.55 7.79
C SER A 103 3.74 -8.45 8.84
N PRO A 104 4.07 -9.76 8.91
CA PRO A 104 4.97 -10.48 7.99
C PRO A 104 4.48 -10.53 6.53
N ARG A 105 5.42 -10.75 5.60
CA ARG A 105 5.13 -10.81 4.15
C ARG A 105 4.32 -12.03 3.74
N GLU A 106 4.47 -13.14 4.46
CA GLU A 106 3.71 -14.36 4.23
C GLU A 106 2.59 -14.50 5.28
N PRO A 107 1.43 -15.05 4.90
CA PRO A 107 0.37 -15.37 5.86
C PRO A 107 0.77 -16.55 6.76
N PRO A 108 0.20 -16.64 7.98
CA PRO A 108 0.44 -17.78 8.85
C PRO A 108 -0.10 -19.08 8.24
N VAL A 109 0.52 -20.21 8.62
CA VAL A 109 0.09 -21.55 8.21
C VAL A 109 -0.68 -22.18 9.36
N CYS A 110 -1.84 -22.78 9.07
CA CYS A 110 -2.58 -23.59 10.04
C CYS A 110 -2.29 -25.07 9.81
N SER A 111 -1.66 -25.73 10.78
CA SER A 111 -1.40 -27.17 10.75
C SER A 111 -2.06 -27.88 11.93
N ARG A 112 -2.40 -29.15 11.73
CA ARG A 112 -2.92 -29.97 12.83
C ARG A 112 -1.73 -30.43 13.64
N GLU A 113 -1.76 -30.24 14.95
CA GLU A 113 -0.85 -31.00 15.82
C GLU A 113 -1.06 -32.48 15.51
N SER A 114 -0.03 -33.13 14.96
CA SER A 114 -0.02 -34.58 14.90
C SER A 114 -0.02 -35.04 16.36
N LEU A 115 -1.18 -35.51 16.85
CA LEU A 115 -1.27 -36.26 18.08
C LEU A 115 -0.18 -37.33 18.02
N GLY A 116 0.90 -37.09 18.76
CA GLY A 116 2.04 -37.99 18.81
C GLY A 116 1.59 -39.32 19.39
N PHE A 117 1.44 -40.33 18.54
CA PHE A 117 1.31 -41.70 18.98
C PHE A 117 2.66 -42.18 19.56
N ASN A 118 2.73 -42.11 20.91
CA ASN A 118 3.36 -43.01 21.88
C ASN A 118 4.86 -43.43 21.79
N TRP A 119 5.62 -43.05 22.84
CA TRP A 119 6.52 -43.96 23.55
C TRP A 119 5.94 -44.18 24.95
N GLY A 120 5.65 -45.45 25.26
CA GLY A 120 4.69 -45.84 26.30
C GLY A 120 5.06 -45.51 27.73
N LEU A 121 4.03 -45.39 28.58
CA LEU A 121 3.65 -46.41 29.56
C LEU A 121 2.52 -45.87 30.45
N ASP A 122 1.27 -46.01 30.01
CA ASP A 122 0.15 -46.15 30.95
C ASP A 122 0.31 -47.53 31.61
N ILE A 123 1.03 -47.60 32.74
CA ILE A 123 0.98 -48.76 33.62
C ILE A 123 -0.38 -48.72 34.32
N LEU A 124 -1.38 -49.32 33.70
CA LEU A 124 -2.56 -49.80 34.41
C LEU A 124 -2.09 -50.87 35.40
N ARG A 125 -2.03 -50.52 36.69
CA ARG A 125 -1.87 -51.51 37.76
C ARG A 125 -3.25 -51.84 38.33
N GLU A 126 -3.84 -52.89 37.77
CA GLU A 126 -4.91 -53.70 38.34
C GLU A 126 -4.51 -55.15 37.97
N GLU A 127 -4.50 -56.19 38.80
CA GLU A 127 -4.97 -56.44 40.17
C GLU A 127 -4.41 -57.84 40.57
N ARG A 128 -3.99 -58.03 41.83
CA ARG A 128 -4.25 -59.27 42.61
C ARG A 128 -3.96 -59.04 44.08
#